data_AF-A0A554W9Y8-F1
#
_entry.id   AF-A0A554W9Y8-F1
#
_cell.length_a   1.000
_cell.length_b   1.000
_cell.length_c   1.000
_cell.angle_alpha   90.00
_cell.angle_beta   90.00
_cell.angle_gamma   90.00
#
_symmetry.space_group_name_H-M   'P 1'
#
loop_
_entity.id
_entity.type
_entity.pdbx_description
1 polymer ?
#
loop_
_entity_poly.entity_id
_entity_poly.type
_entity_poly.pdbx_seq_one_letter_code
_entity_poly.pdbx_strand_id
1 'polypeptide(L)'
;MLLPPHPSPATSLASPVAPAVDITRRFVRVTAERGAFVEFDFAIGWPELSVELVLPRAAFEEFCARNAVTFLEPKPDEPTPQDDEET
;
A
#
# COMPACT_ATOMS: atom_id res chain seq x y z
N MET A 1 53.98 9.97 27.12
CA MET A 1 52.69 9.70 27.77
C MET A 1 51.61 9.74 26.69
N LEU A 2 50.82 8.67 26.59
CA LEU A 2 49.87 8.40 25.51
C LEU A 2 48.76 9.46 25.45
N LEU A 3 48.41 9.91 24.24
CA LEU A 3 47.15 10.60 23.93
C LEU A 3 46.01 9.55 23.90
N PRO A 4 44.83 9.82 24.47
CA PRO A 4 43.75 8.85 24.63
C PRO A 4 43.08 8.44 23.30
N PRO A 5 42.46 7.24 23.24
CA PRO A 5 41.67 6.81 22.09
C PRO A 5 40.43 7.70 21.92
N HIS A 6 40.12 8.02 20.68
CA HIS A 6 39.00 8.86 20.32
C HIS A 6 37.71 8.04 20.50
N PRO A 7 36.63 8.62 21.07
CA PRO A 7 35.36 7.91 21.14
C PRO A 7 34.80 7.74 19.72
N SER A 8 34.72 6.50 19.24
CA SER A 8 33.95 6.20 18.04
C SER A 8 32.50 6.63 18.25
N PRO A 9 31.88 7.40 17.35
CA PRO A 9 30.44 7.47 17.32
C PRO A 9 29.98 6.09 16.83
N ALA A 10 29.60 5.21 17.75
CA ALA A 10 28.69 4.14 17.40
C ALA A 10 27.38 4.82 17.02
N THR A 11 27.27 5.22 15.75
CA THR A 11 25.98 5.49 15.12
C THR A 11 25.23 4.19 15.24
N SER A 12 24.46 4.08 16.33
CA SER A 12 23.40 3.10 16.45
C SER A 12 22.46 3.45 15.31
N LEU A 13 22.59 2.69 14.22
CA LEU A 13 21.55 2.55 13.23
C LEU A 13 20.35 2.03 14.03
N ALA A 14 19.56 2.94 14.57
CA ALA A 14 18.24 2.64 15.06
C ALA A 14 17.55 2.00 13.87
N SER A 15 17.49 0.66 13.86
CA SER A 15 16.72 -0.07 12.87
C SER A 15 15.35 0.61 12.87
N PRO A 16 14.86 1.12 11.73
CA PRO A 16 13.50 1.59 11.70
C PRO A 16 12.67 0.40 12.18
N VAL A 17 12.07 0.54 13.36
CA VAL A 17 11.06 -0.41 13.80
C VAL A 17 9.95 -0.23 12.78
N ALA A 18 9.99 -1.07 11.74
CA ALA A 18 8.95 -1.07 10.74
C ALA A 18 7.64 -1.17 11.52
N PRO A 19 6.65 -0.30 11.26
CA PRO A 19 5.39 -0.37 11.97
C PRO A 19 4.91 -1.81 11.90
N ALA A 20 4.63 -2.40 13.06
CA ALA A 20 4.22 -3.80 13.13
C ALA A 20 3.02 -3.98 12.20
N VAL A 21 3.16 -4.86 11.21
CA VAL A 21 2.08 -5.04 10.24
C VAL A 21 0.96 -5.86 10.84
N ASP A 22 -0.25 -5.32 10.76
CA ASP A 22 -1.44 -6.02 11.19
C ASP A 22 -2.04 -6.80 10.00
N ILE A 23 -1.58 -8.03 9.77
CA ILE A 23 -2.12 -8.90 8.68
C ILE A 23 -3.60 -9.27 8.84
N THR A 24 -4.24 -8.87 9.94
CA THR A 24 -5.67 -9.05 10.17
C THR A 24 -6.51 -7.97 9.48
N ARG A 25 -5.90 -6.84 9.14
CA ARG A 25 -6.55 -5.72 8.45
C ARG A 25 -6.61 -5.99 6.96
N ARG A 26 -7.76 -5.71 6.36
CA ARG A 26 -8.03 -5.90 4.95
C ARG A 26 -8.54 -4.58 4.39
N PHE A 27 -8.02 -4.17 3.25
CA PHE A 27 -8.30 -2.88 2.65
C PHE A 27 -8.85 -3.07 1.24
N VAL A 28 -9.78 -2.22 0.85
CA VAL A 28 -10.32 -2.17 -0.50
C VAL A 28 -10.25 -0.73 -1.01
N ARG A 29 -9.82 -0.55 -2.25
CA ARG A 29 -9.88 0.74 -2.95
C ARG A 29 -10.54 0.52 -4.30
N VAL A 30 -11.68 1.14 -4.54
CA VAL A 30 -12.35 1.06 -5.84
C VAL A 30 -11.57 1.92 -6.83
N THR A 31 -11.11 1.33 -7.91
CA THR A 31 -10.34 2.02 -8.97
C THR A 31 -11.26 2.43 -10.11
N ALA A 32 -12.26 1.61 -10.44
CA ALA A 32 -13.27 1.95 -11.44
C ALA A 32 -14.58 1.17 -11.27
N GLU A 33 -15.66 1.75 -11.80
CA GLU A 33 -16.96 1.08 -11.91
C GLU A 33 -17.35 1.02 -13.39
N ARG A 34 -17.61 -0.19 -13.90
CA ARG A 34 -17.89 -0.48 -15.31
C ARG A 34 -19.19 -1.26 -15.45
N GLY A 35 -20.31 -0.55 -15.46
CA GLY A 35 -21.64 -1.15 -15.59
C GLY A 35 -21.92 -2.12 -14.45
N ALA A 36 -21.90 -3.43 -14.73
CA ALA A 36 -22.15 -4.47 -13.74
C ALA A 36 -20.89 -4.91 -12.96
N PHE A 37 -19.70 -4.45 -13.36
CA PHE A 37 -18.41 -4.84 -12.77
C PHE A 37 -17.80 -3.69 -11.96
N VAL A 38 -17.08 -4.06 -10.91
CA VAL A 38 -16.31 -3.17 -10.04
C VAL A 38 -14.86 -3.61 -10.10
N GLU A 39 -13.99 -2.70 -10.48
CA GLU A 39 -12.53 -2.83 -10.49
C GLU A 39 -12.01 -2.24 -9.16
N PHE A 40 -11.22 -2.99 -8.42
CA PHE A 40 -10.73 -2.57 -7.11
C PHE A 40 -9.39 -3.22 -6.75
N ASP A 41 -8.59 -2.49 -5.98
CA ASP A 41 -7.43 -3.03 -5.27
C ASP A 41 -7.88 -3.68 -3.96
N PHE A 42 -7.34 -4.84 -3.64
CA PHE A 42 -7.47 -5.49 -2.34
C PHE A 42 -6.11 -5.69 -1.68
N ALA A 43 -5.98 -5.27 -0.42
CA ALA A 43 -4.71 -5.34 0.31
C ALA A 43 -4.89 -5.97 1.70
N ILE A 44 -3.84 -6.63 2.21
CA ILE A 44 -3.83 -7.23 3.56
C ILE A 44 -2.61 -6.70 4.32
N GLY A 45 -2.85 -6.15 5.51
CA GLY A 45 -1.80 -5.55 6.34
C GLY A 45 -1.31 -4.20 5.83
N TRP A 46 -0.82 -4.12 4.59
CA TRP A 46 -0.36 -2.88 3.96
C TRP A 46 -1.25 -2.46 2.80
N PRO A 47 -1.79 -1.22 2.81
CA PRO A 47 -2.62 -0.70 1.72
C PRO A 47 -1.86 -0.45 0.41
N GLU A 48 -0.52 -0.43 0.48
CA GLU A 48 0.40 -0.29 -0.66
C GLU A 48 0.68 -1.62 -1.37
N LEU A 49 0.53 -2.75 -0.66
CA LEU A 49 0.72 -4.10 -1.22
C LEU A 49 -0.65 -4.72 -1.53
N SER A 50 -1.21 -4.30 -2.67
CA SER A 50 -2.52 -4.74 -3.13
C SER A 50 -2.47 -5.62 -4.37
N VAL A 51 -3.53 -6.41 -4.56
CA VAL A 51 -3.85 -7.11 -5.80
C VAL A 51 -5.04 -6.44 -6.47
N GLU A 52 -4.97 -6.27 -7.79
CA GLU A 52 -6.07 -5.74 -8.59
C GLU A 52 -7.07 -6.86 -8.89
N LEU A 53 -8.35 -6.59 -8.66
CA LEU A 53 -9.44 -7.53 -8.85
C LEU A 53 -10.61 -6.85 -9.57
N VAL A 54 -11.34 -7.65 -10.36
CA VAL A 54 -12.57 -7.21 -11.02
C VAL A 54 -13.67 -8.21 -10.70
N LEU A 55 -14.76 -7.74 -10.08
CA LEU A 55 -15.90 -8.59 -9.72
C LEU A 55 -17.22 -7.94 -10.12
N PRO A 56 -18.28 -8.73 -10.41
CA PRO A 56 -19.63 -8.20 -10.47
C PRO A 56 -20.02 -7.49 -9.18
N ARG A 57 -20.84 -6.43 -9.24
CA ARG A 57 -21.28 -5.62 -8.09
C ARG A 57 -21.71 -6.47 -6.88
N ALA A 58 -22.60 -7.43 -7.09
CA ALA A 58 -23.11 -8.27 -6.02
C ALA A 58 -22.01 -9.15 -5.37
N ALA A 59 -21.06 -9.64 -6.18
CA ALA A 59 -19.93 -10.44 -5.67
C ALA A 59 -18.91 -9.56 -4.93
N PHE A 60 -18.72 -8.32 -5.37
CA PHE A 60 -17.91 -7.33 -4.67
C PHE A 60 -18.48 -7.00 -3.28
N GLU A 61 -19.78 -6.74 -3.18
CA GLU A 61 -20.45 -6.46 -1.89
C GLU A 61 -20.30 -7.63 -0.91
N GLU A 62 -20.54 -8.86 -1.39
CA GLU A 62 -20.31 -10.09 -0.61
C GLU A 62 -18.85 -10.26 -0.20
N PHE A 63 -17.91 -9.96 -1.11
CA PHE A 63 -16.48 -10.02 -0.84
C PHE A 63 -16.09 -9.05 0.28
N CYS A 64 -16.56 -7.79 0.21
CA CYS A 64 -16.32 -6.78 1.23
C CYS A 64 -16.87 -7.21 2.60
N ALA A 65 -18.08 -7.77 2.65
CA ALA A 65 -18.71 -8.23 3.89
C ALA A 65 -17.93 -9.39 4.52
N ARG A 66 -17.55 -10.41 3.73
CA ARG A 66 -16.80 -11.59 4.21
C ARG A 66 -15.41 -11.25 4.71
N ASN A 67 -14.79 -10.23 4.12
CA ASN A 67 -13.43 -9.82 4.44
C ASN A 67 -13.37 -8.69 5.47
N ALA A 68 -14.50 -8.14 5.94
CA ALA A 68 -14.55 -7.02 6.88
C ALA A 68 -13.57 -5.89 6.50
N VAL A 69 -13.67 -5.45 5.24
CA VAL A 69 -12.69 -4.55 4.62
C VAL A 69 -12.86 -3.10 5.08
N THR A 70 -11.75 -2.38 5.14
CA THR A 70 -11.72 -0.92 5.27
C THR A 70 -11.57 -0.30 3.89
N PHE A 71 -12.49 0.59 3.52
CA PHE A 71 -12.43 1.32 2.25
C PHE A 71 -11.38 2.42 2.33
N LEU A 72 -10.55 2.50 1.30
CA LEU A 72 -9.57 3.55 1.09
C LEU A 72 -10.07 4.52 0.03
N GLU A 73 -9.57 5.75 0.10
CA GLU A 73 -9.79 6.75 -0.93
C GLU A 73 -9.18 6.29 -2.26
N PRO A 74 -9.81 6.63 -3.41
CA PRO A 74 -9.21 6.39 -4.71
C PRO A 74 -7.85 7.11 -4.77
N LYS A 75 -6.87 6.49 -5.43
CA LYS A 75 -5.59 7.15 -5.64
C LYS A 75 -5.82 8.39 -6.50
N PRO A 76 -5.27 9.56 -6.14
CA PRO A 76 -5.24 10.68 -7.06
C PRO A 76 -4.55 10.21 -8.35
N ASP A 77 -5.11 10.58 -9.49
CA ASP A 77 -4.55 10.32 -10.81
C ASP A 77 -3.15 10.95 -10.85
N GLU A 78 -2.11 10.16 -10.59
CA GLU A 78 -0.74 10.60 -10.79
C GLU A 78 -0.58 10.78 -12.30
N PRO A 79 -0.25 11.99 -12.79
CA PRO A 79 0.02 12.17 -14.21
C PRO A 79 1.18 11.23 -14.55
N THR A 80 0.93 10.23 -15.38
CA THR A 80 1.99 9.41 -15.97
C THR A 80 3.03 10.38 -16.53
N PRO A 81 4.30 10.33 -16.08
CA PRO A 81 5.33 11.11 -16.73
C PRO A 81 5.27 10.73 -18.21
N GLN A 82 4.85 11.71 -19.01
CA GLN A 82 4.91 11.60 -20.45
C GLN A 82 6.38 11.35 -20.75
N ASP A 83 6.67 10.16 -21.28
CA ASP A 83 7.99 9.87 -21.83
C ASP A 83 8.18 10.91 -22.94
N ASP A 84 8.85 12.02 -22.61
CA ASP A 84 9.38 12.95 -23.58
C ASP A 84 10.35 12.11 -24.43
N GLU A 85 9.82 11.62 -25.55
CA GLU A 85 10.56 11.05 -26.67
C GLU A 85 11.64 12.05 -27.08
N GLU A 86 12.83 11.95 -26.47
CA GLU A 86 13.99 12.75 -26.85
C GLU A 86 14.53 12.19 -28.18
N THR A 87 14.55 13.09 -29.17
CA THR A 87 14.96 12.94 -30.57
C THR A 87 16.27 12.18 -30.83
#